data_AF-A0A2D0ILJ2-F1
#
_entry.id   AF-A0A2D0ILJ2-F1
#
_cell.length_a   1.000
_cell.length_b   1.000
_cell.length_c   1.000
_cell.angle_alpha   90.00
_cell.angle_beta   90.00
_cell.angle_gamma   90.00
#
_symmetry.space_group_name_H-M   'P 1'
#
loop_
_entity.id
_entity.type
_entity.pdbx_description
1 polymer ?
#
loop_
_entity_poly.entity_id
_entity_poly.type
_entity_poly.pdbx_seq_one_letter_code
_entity_poly.pdbx_strand_id
1 'polypeptide(L)'
;MLNAINQKNLPVIAGIEITTDAEGRFNLNALHKASGAGANKAPAQWLRTRSAKELAQGLIDMQKCTSPVNAIKGGEMQGTFAHELLAVSYAGWISPTFQLQVNQTFIDYRSGRLAIPQSALPNTKQLALMVIQAEEEKERLSLAVNQLEHQIFEDAPKVEFHDQVSALHGALSMAQTAKILGTGRTRLFAFLRQIGWITRRNEPYQEKIQSGLMDVKLGSWEHPERGIQECVTSLITGKGLTQLQRLWALRNQAN
;
A
#
# COMPACT_ATOMS: atom_id res chain seq x y z
N MET A 1 7.63 41.56 17.78
CA MET A 1 8.14 40.34 18.44
C MET A 1 7.10 39.25 18.22
N LEU A 2 7.38 38.31 17.32
CA LEU A 2 6.49 37.18 17.06
C LEU A 2 6.66 36.18 18.21
N ASN A 3 5.56 35.92 18.92
CA ASN A 3 5.49 34.97 20.03
C ASN A 3 6.02 33.60 19.57
N ALA A 4 7.00 33.09 20.32
CA ALA A 4 7.53 31.76 20.16
C ALA A 4 6.39 30.74 20.16
N ILE A 5 6.27 29.98 19.07
CA ILE A 5 5.40 28.82 18.99
C ILE A 5 5.99 27.81 19.99
N ASN A 6 5.39 27.78 21.17
CA ASN A 6 5.67 26.81 22.22
C ASN A 6 5.53 25.41 21.60
N GLN A 7 6.65 24.75 21.27
CA GLN A 7 6.65 23.36 20.85
C GLN A 7 6.13 22.54 22.04
N LYS A 8 4.81 22.30 22.04
CA LYS A 8 4.18 21.36 22.97
C LYS A 8 4.63 19.96 22.57
N ASN A 9 5.81 19.55 23.02
CA ASN A 9 6.20 18.14 22.95
C ASN A 9 5.13 17.35 23.71
N LEU A 10 4.36 16.50 23.04
CA LEU A 10 3.35 15.68 23.72
C LEU A 10 4.03 14.46 24.36
N PRO A 11 3.49 13.92 25.47
CA PRO A 11 4.05 12.70 26.05
C PRO A 11 3.87 11.52 25.08
N VAL A 12 4.97 10.78 24.84
CA VAL A 12 5.00 9.60 23.98
C VAL A 12 5.13 8.35 24.83
N ILE A 13 4.24 7.39 24.65
CA ILE A 13 4.25 6.10 25.37
C ILE A 13 4.27 4.98 24.35
N ALA A 14 5.29 4.12 24.41
CA ALA A 14 5.48 3.01 23.47
C ALA A 14 5.42 3.45 21.98
N GLY A 15 5.95 4.64 21.67
CA GLY A 15 5.94 5.20 20.31
C GLY A 15 4.62 5.84 19.89
N ILE A 16 3.63 5.93 20.78
CA ILE A 16 2.34 6.57 20.51
C ILE A 16 2.28 7.91 21.23
N GLU A 17 2.03 8.97 20.45
CA GLU A 17 1.78 10.30 20.98
C GLU A 17 0.43 10.36 21.72
N ILE A 18 0.47 10.76 22.98
CA ILE A 18 -0.74 10.93 23.78
C ILE A 18 -1.23 12.37 23.62
N THR A 19 -2.20 12.54 22.73
CA THR A 19 -2.79 13.85 22.44
C THR A 19 -3.68 14.36 23.58
N THR A 20 -3.81 15.69 23.65
CA THR A 20 -4.70 16.36 24.60
C THR A 20 -5.75 17.19 23.89
N ASP A 21 -6.91 17.37 24.51
CA ASP A 21 -7.92 18.32 24.03
C ASP A 21 -7.64 19.76 24.48
N ALA A 22 -8.54 20.69 24.13
CA ALA A 22 -8.42 22.11 24.48
C ALA A 22 -8.43 22.39 26.00
N GLU A 23 -8.97 21.47 26.80
CA GLU A 23 -9.00 21.54 28.27
C GLU A 23 -7.80 20.82 28.91
N GLY A 24 -6.87 20.27 28.11
CA GLY A 24 -5.69 19.55 28.60
C GLY A 24 -5.98 18.13 29.07
N ARG A 25 -7.13 17.54 28.71
CA ARG A 25 -7.46 16.14 29.01
C ARG A 25 -6.73 15.21 28.05
N PHE A 26 -6.23 14.08 28.55
CA PHE A 26 -5.45 13.10 27.79
C PHE A 26 -6.34 12.09 27.06
N ASN A 27 -5.93 11.72 25.84
CA ASN A 27 -6.64 10.77 25.00
C ASN A 27 -6.48 9.32 25.52
N LEU A 28 -7.53 8.76 26.11
CA LEU A 28 -7.55 7.38 26.60
C LEU A 28 -7.45 6.35 25.47
N ASN A 29 -7.89 6.67 24.25
CA ASN A 29 -7.73 5.75 23.12
C ASN A 29 -6.27 5.67 22.67
N ALA A 30 -5.50 6.76 22.76
CA ALA A 30 -4.06 6.74 22.49
C ALA A 30 -3.35 5.86 23.53
N LEU A 31 -3.72 5.99 24.82
CA LEU A 31 -3.21 5.11 25.89
C LEU A 31 -3.60 3.64 25.69
N HIS A 32 -4.84 3.38 25.27
CA HIS A 32 -5.32 2.03 24.97
C HIS A 32 -4.49 1.40 23.84
N LYS A 33 -4.28 2.14 22.75
CA LYS A 33 -3.40 1.70 21.65
C LYS A 33 -1.98 1.45 22.15
N ALA A 34 -1.43 2.33 22.99
CA ALA A 34 -0.07 2.23 23.50
C ALA A 34 0.12 1.00 24.40
N SER A 35 -0.93 0.58 25.09
CA SER A 35 -0.91 -0.62 25.92
C SER A 35 -0.93 -1.94 25.13
N GLY A 36 -1.38 -1.91 23.86
CA GLY A 36 -1.59 -3.11 23.06
C GLY A 36 -2.71 -4.05 23.58
N ALA A 37 -3.53 -3.60 24.54
CA ALA A 37 -4.56 -4.43 25.15
C ALA A 37 -5.78 -4.64 24.22
N GLY A 38 -6.48 -5.78 24.40
CA GLY A 38 -7.66 -6.12 23.61
C GLY A 38 -8.86 -5.18 23.81
N ALA A 39 -9.91 -5.39 23.00
CA ALA A 39 -11.13 -4.56 23.03
C ALA A 39 -11.89 -4.60 24.37
N ASN A 40 -11.71 -5.67 25.16
CA ASN A 40 -12.22 -5.78 26.52
C ASN A 40 -11.62 -4.72 27.48
N LYS A 41 -10.47 -4.15 27.13
CA LYS A 41 -9.80 -3.09 27.87
C LYS A 41 -10.03 -1.69 27.28
N ALA A 42 -10.94 -1.53 26.32
CA ALA A 42 -11.23 -0.23 25.73
C ALA A 42 -11.74 0.80 26.76
N PRO A 43 -11.49 2.11 26.57
CA PRO A 43 -11.87 3.15 27.54
C PRO A 43 -13.35 3.16 27.89
N ALA A 44 -14.22 2.90 26.90
CA ALA A 44 -15.66 2.81 27.11
C ALA A 44 -16.08 1.68 28.07
N GLN A 45 -15.32 0.58 28.13
CA GLN A 45 -15.58 -0.53 29.06
C GLN A 45 -15.20 -0.16 30.48
N TRP A 46 -14.03 0.47 30.65
CA TRP A 46 -13.58 0.94 31.96
C TRP A 46 -14.51 1.99 32.55
N LEU A 47 -14.93 2.99 31.76
CA LEU A 47 -15.84 4.05 32.22
C LEU A 47 -17.22 3.55 32.67
N ARG A 48 -17.62 2.34 32.30
CA ARG A 48 -18.87 1.72 32.78
C ARG A 48 -18.73 1.15 34.19
N THR A 49 -17.51 0.84 34.63
CA THR A 49 -17.25 0.26 35.95
C THR A 49 -17.62 1.23 37.06
N ARG A 50 -18.01 0.69 38.21
CA ARG A 50 -18.31 1.48 39.41
C ARG A 50 -17.10 2.30 39.86
N SER A 51 -15.92 1.68 39.88
CA SER A 51 -14.67 2.33 40.28
C SER A 51 -14.34 3.55 39.41
N ALA A 52 -14.46 3.45 38.08
CA ALA A 52 -14.18 4.59 37.20
C ALA A 52 -15.15 5.76 37.43
N LYS A 53 -16.43 5.47 37.70
CA LYS A 53 -17.45 6.50 38.00
C LYS A 53 -17.18 7.18 39.34
N GLU A 54 -16.83 6.41 40.38
CA GLU A 54 -16.47 6.95 41.69
C GLU A 54 -15.22 7.83 41.63
N LEU A 55 -14.20 7.43 40.86
CA LEU A 55 -13.01 8.25 40.65
C LEU A 55 -13.32 9.56 39.91
N ALA A 56 -14.14 9.50 38.85
CA ALA A 56 -14.55 10.68 38.11
C ALA A 56 -15.35 11.65 38.99
N GLN A 57 -16.27 11.13 39.81
CA GLN A 57 -17.01 11.92 40.78
C GLN A 57 -16.09 12.53 41.84
N GLY A 58 -15.14 11.75 42.37
CA GLY A 58 -14.18 12.25 43.35
C GLY A 58 -13.33 13.42 42.84
N LEU A 59 -12.99 13.45 41.53
CA LEU A 59 -12.30 14.61 40.94
C LEU A 59 -13.16 15.88 40.92
N ILE A 60 -14.47 15.73 40.71
CA ILE A 60 -15.44 16.83 40.74
C ILE A 60 -15.62 17.30 42.18
N ASP A 61 -15.80 16.38 43.12
CA ASP A 61 -16.01 16.69 44.55
C ASP A 61 -14.80 17.39 45.16
N MET A 62 -13.58 16.99 44.75
CA MET A 62 -12.32 17.65 45.12
C MET A 62 -12.04 18.95 44.34
N GLN A 63 -12.97 19.39 43.48
CA GLN A 63 -12.85 20.60 42.65
C GLN A 63 -11.57 20.64 41.80
N LYS A 64 -11.06 19.47 41.38
CA LYS A 64 -9.87 19.39 40.49
C LYS A 64 -10.22 19.74 39.05
N CYS A 65 -11.44 19.41 38.62
CA CYS A 65 -11.96 19.74 37.30
C CYS A 65 -13.49 19.72 37.29
N THR A 66 -14.10 20.50 36.41
CA THR A 66 -15.57 20.51 36.22
C THR A 66 -16.04 19.38 35.30
N SER A 67 -15.22 19.01 34.30
CA SER A 67 -15.54 17.97 33.33
C SER A 67 -14.39 16.96 33.21
N PRO A 68 -14.40 15.89 34.03
CA PRO A 68 -13.29 14.94 34.12
C PRO A 68 -13.14 14.05 32.87
N VAL A 69 -14.20 13.90 32.08
CA VAL A 69 -14.22 13.06 30.87
C VAL A 69 -14.99 13.76 29.76
N ASN A 70 -14.46 13.71 28.54
CA ASN A 70 -15.14 14.17 27.33
C ASN A 70 -15.05 13.11 26.23
N ALA A 71 -16.16 12.87 25.55
CA ALA A 71 -16.24 11.91 24.45
C ALA A 71 -16.60 12.63 23.15
N ILE A 72 -15.63 12.73 22.26
CA ILE A 72 -15.80 13.32 20.93
C ILE A 72 -16.16 12.21 19.94
N LYS A 73 -17.30 12.36 19.27
CA LYS A 73 -17.82 11.41 18.28
C LYS A 73 -17.65 11.99 16.88
N GLY A 74 -16.93 11.29 16.01
CA GLY A 74 -16.67 11.70 14.63
C GLY A 74 -15.57 12.78 14.51
N GLY A 75 -15.08 12.96 13.28
CA GLY A 75 -13.96 13.86 12.97
C GLY A 75 -12.58 13.28 13.30
N GLU A 76 -11.53 14.07 13.03
CA GLU A 76 -10.13 13.67 13.24
C GLU A 76 -9.76 13.53 14.72
N MET A 77 -10.36 14.36 15.57
CA MET A 77 -10.14 14.39 17.03
C MET A 77 -11.05 13.42 17.79
N GLN A 78 -11.65 12.43 17.13
CA GLN A 78 -12.55 11.48 17.78
C GLN A 78 -11.85 10.70 18.90
N GLY A 79 -12.53 10.55 20.03
CA GLY A 79 -12.03 9.76 21.13
C GLY A 79 -12.58 10.12 22.49
N THR A 80 -12.10 9.39 23.51
CA THR A 80 -12.42 9.62 24.91
C THR A 80 -11.23 10.26 25.58
N PHE A 81 -11.42 11.50 26.05
CA PHE A 81 -10.42 12.29 26.73
C PHE A 81 -10.76 12.34 28.21
N ALA A 82 -9.75 12.22 29.08
CA ALA A 82 -9.96 12.27 30.53
C ALA A 82 -8.85 13.06 31.23
N HIS A 83 -9.17 13.55 32.42
CA HIS A 83 -8.21 14.19 33.31
C HIS A 83 -7.00 13.27 33.59
N GLU A 84 -5.81 13.85 33.82
CA GLU A 84 -4.55 13.12 34.03
C GLU A 84 -4.66 11.97 35.05
N LEU A 85 -5.24 12.25 36.23
CA LEU A 85 -5.43 11.25 37.28
C LEU A 85 -6.34 10.08 36.84
N LEU A 86 -7.36 10.34 36.02
CA LEU A 86 -8.18 9.28 35.44
C LEU A 86 -7.43 8.50 34.38
N ALA A 87 -6.59 9.16 33.58
CA ALA A 87 -5.76 8.49 32.60
C ALA A 87 -4.77 7.52 33.25
N VAL A 88 -4.14 7.92 34.37
CA VAL A 88 -3.30 7.05 35.19
C VAL A 88 -4.10 5.90 35.79
N SER A 89 -5.29 6.16 36.34
CA SER A 89 -6.13 5.09 36.89
C SER A 89 -6.60 4.10 35.83
N TYR A 90 -6.92 4.58 34.62
CA TYR A 90 -7.25 3.73 33.49
C TYR A 90 -6.09 2.81 33.14
N ALA A 91 -4.86 3.35 33.08
CA ALA A 91 -3.67 2.57 32.84
C ALA A 91 -3.49 1.45 33.89
N GLY A 92 -3.74 1.74 35.16
CA GLY A 92 -3.74 0.73 36.25
C GLY A 92 -4.78 -0.36 36.08
N TRP A 93 -5.96 -0.02 35.58
CA TRP A 93 -6.99 -1.02 35.27
C TRP A 93 -6.63 -1.89 34.06
N ILE A 94 -5.82 -1.40 33.11
CA ILE A 94 -5.23 -2.23 32.06
C ILE A 94 -4.22 -3.19 32.67
N SER A 95 -3.17 -2.66 33.32
CA SER A 95 -2.21 -3.43 34.11
C SER A 95 -1.38 -2.54 35.06
N PRO A 96 -0.92 -3.07 36.22
CA PRO A 96 -0.05 -2.31 37.13
C PRO A 96 1.27 -1.88 36.49
N THR A 97 1.84 -2.70 35.62
CA THR A 97 3.10 -2.38 34.91
C THR A 97 2.91 -1.19 33.97
N PHE A 98 1.80 -1.15 33.23
CA PHE A 98 1.49 -0.04 32.33
C PHE A 98 1.22 1.26 33.10
N GLN A 99 0.60 1.18 34.27
CA GLN A 99 0.43 2.36 35.15
C GLN A 99 1.76 3.00 35.53
N LEU A 100 2.75 2.20 35.94
CA LEU A 100 4.08 2.72 36.30
C LEU A 100 4.77 3.38 35.10
N GLN A 101 4.64 2.79 33.91
CA GLN A 101 5.18 3.37 32.68
C GLN A 101 4.52 4.73 32.35
N VAL A 102 3.19 4.82 32.44
CA VAL A 102 2.45 6.07 32.21
C VAL A 102 2.85 7.13 33.24
N ASN A 103 2.93 6.77 34.51
CA ASN A 103 3.38 7.66 35.58
C ASN A 103 4.79 8.19 35.33
N GLN A 104 5.73 7.30 35.00
CA GLN A 104 7.11 7.68 34.69
C GLN A 104 7.16 8.63 33.49
N THR A 105 6.42 8.33 32.43
CA THR A 105 6.33 9.19 31.24
C THR A 105 5.78 10.58 31.58
N PHE A 106 4.73 10.66 32.40
CA PHE A 106 4.16 11.96 32.81
C PHE A 106 5.09 12.75 33.74
N ILE A 107 5.90 12.07 34.57
CA ILE A 107 6.96 12.72 35.38
C ILE A 107 8.07 13.25 34.45
N ASP A 108 8.54 12.44 33.51
CA ASP A 108 9.59 12.83 32.57
C ASP A 108 9.10 13.96 31.63
N TYR A 109 7.83 13.94 31.25
CA TYR A 109 7.19 15.01 30.51
C TYR A 109 7.20 16.34 31.26
N ARG A 110 6.71 16.34 32.51
CA ARG A 110 6.65 17.56 33.34
C ARG A 110 8.03 18.09 33.73
N SER A 111 9.02 17.21 33.84
CA SER A 111 10.40 17.60 34.14
C SER A 111 11.20 18.01 32.91
N GLY A 112 10.61 18.00 31.71
CA GLY A 112 11.30 18.33 30.45
C GLY A 112 12.34 17.29 30.03
N ARG A 113 12.34 16.10 30.65
CA ARG A 113 13.24 14.98 30.34
C ARG A 113 12.77 14.12 29.18
N LEU A 114 11.63 14.41 28.56
CA LEU A 114 11.31 13.90 27.22
C LEU A 114 12.23 14.54 26.17
N ALA A 115 13.53 14.38 26.38
CA ALA A 115 14.46 14.28 25.29
C ALA A 115 14.05 13.01 24.54
N ILE A 116 13.72 13.18 23.26
CA ILE A 116 14.00 12.19 22.21
C ILE A 116 15.27 11.44 22.66
N PRO A 117 15.35 10.10 22.67
CA PRO A 117 16.59 9.42 23.01
C PRO A 117 17.67 10.08 22.17
N GLN A 118 18.48 10.95 22.80
CA GLN A 118 19.65 11.50 22.20
C GLN A 118 20.54 10.28 22.15
N SER A 119 20.45 9.53 21.05
CA SER A 119 21.58 8.76 20.57
C SER A 119 22.76 9.69 20.76
N ALA A 120 23.65 9.32 21.68
CA ALA A 120 24.81 10.12 22.02
C ALA A 120 25.40 10.62 20.71
N LEU A 121 25.45 11.95 20.54
CA LEU A 121 25.88 12.58 19.29
C LEU A 121 27.16 11.87 18.85
N PRO A 122 27.20 11.26 17.65
CA PRO A 122 28.34 10.47 17.24
C PRO A 122 29.57 11.36 17.29
N ASN A 123 30.64 10.85 17.92
CA ASN A 123 31.91 11.56 18.00
C ASN A 123 32.36 11.95 16.58
N THR A 124 33.08 13.06 16.39
CA THR A 124 33.51 13.61 15.10
C THR A 124 34.08 12.53 14.15
N LYS A 125 34.81 11.54 14.69
CA LYS A 125 35.35 10.40 13.93
C LYS A 125 34.27 9.44 13.40
N GLN A 126 33.24 9.15 14.19
CA GLN A 126 32.10 8.33 13.76
C GLN A 126 31.27 9.04 12.69
N LEU A 127 31.08 10.35 12.85
CA LEU A 127 30.36 11.16 11.89
C LEU A 127 31.10 11.20 10.53
N ALA A 128 32.42 11.36 10.54
CA ALA A 128 33.22 11.29 9.33
C ALA A 128 33.11 9.94 8.59
N LEU A 129 33.13 8.83 9.34
CA LEU A 129 32.96 7.48 8.75
C LEU A 129 31.58 7.31 8.11
N MET A 130 30.52 7.79 8.76
CA MET A 130 29.17 7.72 8.21
C MET A 130 29.00 8.57 6.95
N VAL A 131 29.61 9.76 6.92
CA VAL A 131 29.56 10.63 5.73
C VAL A 131 30.24 9.96 4.53
N ILE A 132 31.43 9.37 4.73
CA ILE A 132 32.13 8.63 3.68
C ILE A 132 31.28 7.46 3.16
N GLN A 133 30.68 6.67 4.06
CA GLN A 133 29.82 5.56 3.68
C GLN A 133 28.58 6.02 2.89
N ALA A 134 27.96 7.12 3.32
CA ALA A 134 26.80 7.67 2.65
C ALA A 134 27.13 8.22 1.26
N GLU A 135 28.31 8.82 1.08
CA GLU A 135 28.78 9.28 -0.23
C GLU A 135 29.02 8.10 -1.18
N GLU A 136 29.70 7.05 -0.73
CA GLU A 136 29.91 5.84 -1.53
C GLU A 136 28.58 5.16 -1.92
N GLU A 137 27.62 5.09 -1.00
CA GLU A 137 26.30 4.50 -1.28
C GLU A 137 25.52 5.35 -2.29
N LYS A 138 25.57 6.68 -2.16
CA LYS A 138 24.93 7.61 -3.10
C LYS A 138 25.51 7.46 -4.51
N GLU A 139 26.82 7.30 -4.64
CA GLU A 139 27.48 7.05 -5.92
C GLU A 139 27.07 5.71 -6.54
N ARG A 140 26.96 4.65 -5.73
CA ARG A 140 26.46 3.35 -6.21
C ARG A 140 25.02 3.44 -6.69
N LEU A 141 24.17 4.12 -5.94
CA LEU A 141 22.77 4.30 -6.31
C LEU A 141 22.61 5.13 -7.57
N SER A 142 23.40 6.20 -7.74
CA SER A 142 23.34 7.03 -8.96
C SER A 142 23.77 6.26 -10.20
N LEU A 143 24.80 5.41 -10.11
CA LEU A 143 25.20 4.52 -11.19
C LEU A 143 24.10 3.51 -11.55
N ALA A 144 23.45 2.92 -10.54
CA ALA A 144 22.34 1.99 -10.76
C ALA A 144 21.14 2.67 -11.41
N VAL A 145 20.78 3.88 -10.98
CA VAL A 145 19.71 4.69 -11.58
C VAL A 145 20.03 4.98 -13.04
N ASN A 146 21.24 5.45 -13.36
CA ASN A 146 21.65 5.73 -14.74
C ASN A 146 21.59 4.47 -15.63
N GLN A 147 21.97 3.30 -15.10
CA GLN A 147 21.87 2.03 -15.83
C GLN A 147 20.43 1.62 -16.09
N LEU A 148 19.55 1.79 -15.11
CA LEU A 148 18.12 1.50 -15.26
C LEU A 148 17.45 2.50 -16.21
N GLU A 149 17.79 3.77 -16.16
CA GLU A 149 17.32 4.79 -17.10
C GLU A 149 17.74 4.46 -18.54
N HIS A 150 18.98 4.00 -18.73
CA HIS A 150 19.43 3.51 -20.04
C HIS A 150 18.62 2.29 -20.50
N GLN A 151 18.31 1.34 -19.60
CA GLN A 151 17.48 0.19 -19.95
C GLN A 151 16.05 0.61 -20.30
N ILE A 152 15.45 1.53 -19.55
CA ILE A 152 14.12 2.07 -19.82
C ILE A 152 14.10 2.82 -21.15
N PHE A 153 15.14 3.57 -21.50
CA PHE A 153 15.24 4.28 -22.77
C PHE A 153 15.33 3.31 -23.96
N GLU A 154 16.11 2.23 -23.84
CA GLU A 154 16.19 1.17 -24.86
C GLU A 154 14.87 0.39 -24.99
N ASP A 155 14.14 0.20 -23.88
CA ASP A 155 12.84 -0.46 -23.86
C ASP A 155 11.66 0.50 -24.17
N ALA A 156 11.85 1.82 -24.13
CA ALA A 156 10.83 2.84 -24.36
C ALA A 156 10.08 2.66 -25.70
N PRO A 157 10.76 2.49 -26.86
CA PRO A 157 10.04 2.26 -28.12
C PRO A 157 9.31 0.91 -28.17
N LYS A 158 9.64 -0.03 -27.26
CA LYS A 158 9.06 -1.38 -27.17
C LYS A 158 7.80 -1.41 -26.30
N VAL A 159 7.76 -0.61 -25.23
CA VAL A 159 6.60 -0.43 -24.35
C VAL A 159 5.56 0.50 -24.98
N GLU A 160 5.99 1.53 -25.71
CA GLU A 160 5.07 2.51 -26.30
C GLU A 160 4.23 1.93 -27.46
N PHE A 161 4.78 1.01 -28.26
CA PHE A 161 4.00 0.23 -29.22
C PHE A 161 2.99 -0.71 -28.54
N HIS A 162 3.34 -1.19 -27.35
CA HIS A 162 2.56 -2.15 -26.59
C HIS A 162 1.27 -1.55 -26.02
N ASP A 163 1.37 -0.34 -25.47
CA ASP A 163 0.23 0.40 -24.94
C ASP A 163 -0.68 0.94 -26.06
N GLN A 164 -0.11 1.38 -27.18
CA GLN A 164 -0.89 1.82 -28.35
C GLN A 164 -1.75 0.69 -28.94
N VAL A 165 -1.26 -0.56 -28.92
CA VAL A 165 -2.03 -1.70 -29.42
C VAL A 165 -2.95 -2.31 -28.36
N SER A 166 -2.61 -2.20 -27.07
CA SER A 166 -3.52 -2.59 -25.98
C SER A 166 -4.71 -1.62 -25.82
N ALA A 167 -4.59 -0.38 -26.27
CA ALA A 167 -5.66 0.62 -26.24
C ALA A 167 -6.72 0.44 -27.35
N LEU A 168 -6.41 -0.32 -28.42
CA LEU A 168 -7.40 -0.72 -29.42
C LEU A 168 -8.29 -1.81 -28.82
N HIS A 169 -9.46 -1.42 -28.31
CA HIS A 169 -10.45 -2.22 -27.58
C HIS A 169 -11.13 -3.34 -28.42
N GLY A 170 -10.40 -4.05 -29.28
CA GLY A 170 -10.93 -5.15 -30.09
C GLY A 170 -9.88 -6.20 -30.45
N ALA A 171 -10.30 -7.47 -30.48
CA ALA A 171 -9.43 -8.57 -30.92
C ALA A 171 -9.07 -8.40 -32.42
N LEU A 172 -7.78 -8.52 -32.73
CA LEU A 172 -7.22 -8.32 -34.06
C LEU A 172 -7.36 -9.58 -34.91
N SER A 173 -7.63 -9.40 -36.21
CA SER A 173 -7.61 -10.51 -37.15
C SER A 173 -6.18 -11.05 -37.36
N MET A 174 -6.08 -12.31 -37.77
CA MET A 174 -4.79 -12.94 -38.12
C MET A 174 -4.05 -12.19 -39.23
N ALA A 175 -4.77 -11.55 -40.16
CA ALA A 175 -4.17 -10.76 -41.22
C ALA A 175 -3.55 -9.45 -40.70
N GLN A 176 -4.26 -8.74 -39.82
CA GLN A 176 -3.75 -7.54 -39.16
C GLN A 176 -2.55 -7.86 -38.27
N THR A 177 -2.65 -8.95 -37.49
CA THR A 177 -1.57 -9.41 -36.62
C THR A 177 -0.32 -9.78 -37.41
N ALA A 178 -0.47 -10.47 -38.55
CA ALA A 178 0.65 -10.80 -39.42
C ALA A 178 1.35 -9.54 -39.98
N LYS A 179 0.58 -8.50 -40.33
CA LYS A 179 1.12 -7.21 -40.80
C LYS A 179 1.92 -6.51 -39.70
N ILE A 180 1.42 -6.51 -38.46
CA ILE A 180 2.12 -5.95 -37.29
C ILE A 180 3.43 -6.69 -37.02
N LEU A 181 3.45 -8.01 -37.16
CA LEU A 181 4.65 -8.85 -36.95
C LEU A 181 5.62 -8.85 -38.14
N GLY A 182 5.32 -8.14 -39.23
CA GLY A 182 6.14 -8.14 -40.44
C GLY A 182 6.23 -9.51 -41.12
N THR A 183 5.20 -10.36 -40.99
CA THR A 183 5.19 -11.73 -41.52
C THR A 183 3.98 -12.01 -42.42
N GLY A 184 4.04 -13.13 -43.15
CA GLY A 184 2.91 -13.59 -43.97
C GLY A 184 1.87 -14.33 -43.15
N ARG A 185 0.58 -14.09 -43.43
CA ARG A 185 -0.57 -14.75 -42.76
C ARG A 185 -0.40 -16.28 -42.64
N THR A 186 0.02 -16.94 -43.72
CA THR A 186 0.21 -18.41 -43.74
C THR A 186 1.34 -18.86 -42.81
N ARG A 187 2.44 -18.09 -42.72
CA ARG A 187 3.56 -18.38 -41.82
C ARG A 187 3.15 -18.20 -40.36
N LEU A 188 2.35 -17.18 -40.07
CA LEU A 188 1.80 -16.96 -38.75
C LEU A 188 0.89 -18.13 -38.32
N PHE A 189 -0.01 -18.59 -39.19
CA PHE A 189 -0.85 -19.76 -38.90
C PHE A 189 -0.02 -21.03 -38.65
N ALA A 190 1.03 -21.27 -39.44
CA ALA A 190 1.91 -22.41 -39.24
C ALA A 190 2.59 -22.35 -37.86
N PHE A 191 3.07 -21.17 -37.46
CA PHE A 191 3.69 -20.98 -36.16
C PHE A 191 2.70 -21.12 -34.99
N LEU A 192 1.49 -20.57 -35.10
CA LEU A 192 0.45 -20.70 -34.08
C LEU A 192 0.05 -22.17 -33.85
N ARG A 193 0.07 -23.02 -34.90
CA ARG A 193 -0.11 -24.47 -34.75
C ARG A 193 1.08 -25.11 -34.05
N GLN A 194 2.31 -24.70 -34.38
CA GLN A 194 3.53 -25.21 -33.78
C GLN A 194 3.59 -24.93 -32.26
N ILE A 195 3.20 -23.73 -31.83
CA ILE A 195 3.15 -23.36 -30.40
C ILE A 195 1.87 -23.82 -29.68
N GLY A 196 0.98 -24.54 -30.38
CA GLY A 196 -0.25 -25.10 -29.79
C GLY A 196 -1.29 -24.05 -29.38
N TRP A 197 -1.42 -22.96 -30.13
CA TRP A 197 -2.46 -21.94 -29.89
C TRP A 197 -3.74 -22.20 -30.68
N ILE A 198 -3.60 -22.81 -31.85
CA ILE A 198 -4.73 -23.14 -32.74
C ILE A 198 -4.64 -24.58 -33.22
N THR A 199 -5.79 -25.15 -33.57
CA THR A 199 -5.92 -26.49 -34.15
C THR A 199 -5.49 -26.52 -35.62
N ARG A 200 -5.47 -27.73 -36.22
CA ARG A 200 -5.26 -27.91 -37.66
C ARG A 200 -6.29 -27.18 -38.52
N ARG A 201 -7.51 -26.96 -38.00
CA ARG A 201 -8.59 -26.21 -38.67
C ARG A 201 -8.51 -24.69 -38.44
N ASN A 202 -7.44 -24.20 -37.79
CA ASN A 202 -7.22 -22.81 -37.41
C ASN A 202 -8.20 -22.28 -36.34
N GLU A 203 -8.77 -23.17 -35.55
CA GLU A 203 -9.64 -22.80 -34.42
C GLU A 203 -8.77 -22.65 -33.16
N PRO A 204 -8.96 -21.61 -32.33
CA PRO A 204 -8.20 -21.46 -31.09
C PRO A 204 -8.49 -22.58 -30.09
N TYR A 205 -7.48 -23.02 -29.34
CA TYR A 205 -7.72 -23.92 -28.21
C TYR A 205 -8.47 -23.19 -27.08
N GLN A 206 -9.41 -23.89 -26.45
CA GLN A 206 -10.24 -23.33 -25.37
C GLN A 206 -9.41 -22.73 -24.23
N GLU A 207 -8.27 -23.33 -23.89
CA GLU A 207 -7.34 -22.82 -22.87
C GLU A 207 -6.78 -21.43 -23.23
N LYS A 208 -6.55 -21.17 -24.52
CA LYS A 208 -6.01 -19.88 -25.00
C LYS A 208 -7.08 -18.78 -25.05
N ILE A 209 -8.34 -19.18 -25.21
CA ILE A 209 -9.50 -18.30 -25.04
C ILE A 209 -9.67 -17.95 -23.55
N GLN A 210 -9.67 -18.94 -22.66
CA GLN A 210 -9.83 -18.74 -21.21
C GLN A 210 -8.70 -17.90 -20.59
N SER A 211 -7.46 -18.06 -21.07
CA SER A 211 -6.32 -17.24 -20.62
C SER A 211 -6.33 -15.80 -21.19
N GLY A 212 -7.30 -15.48 -22.05
CA GLY A 212 -7.50 -14.16 -22.65
C GLY A 212 -6.48 -13.82 -23.73
N LEU A 213 -5.84 -14.81 -24.35
CA LEU A 213 -4.84 -14.61 -25.41
C LEU A 213 -5.47 -14.60 -26.81
N MET A 214 -6.56 -15.34 -26.98
CA MET A 214 -7.27 -15.44 -28.25
C MET A 214 -8.75 -15.20 -28.03
N ASP A 215 -9.41 -14.79 -29.10
CA ASP A 215 -10.86 -14.63 -29.15
C ASP A 215 -11.39 -15.26 -30.45
N VAL A 216 -12.69 -15.47 -30.54
CA VAL A 216 -13.34 -16.13 -31.66
C VAL A 216 -14.49 -15.28 -32.18
N LYS A 217 -14.51 -15.08 -33.50
CA LYS A 217 -15.67 -14.54 -34.21
C LYS A 217 -16.36 -15.65 -34.98
N LEU A 218 -17.63 -15.89 -34.66
CA LEU A 218 -18.49 -16.74 -35.47
C LEU A 218 -18.99 -15.95 -36.68
N GLY A 219 -18.85 -16.52 -37.87
CA GLY A 219 -19.48 -16.08 -39.09
C GLY A 219 -20.34 -17.21 -39.65
N SER A 220 -21.20 -16.88 -40.59
CA SER A 220 -21.91 -17.87 -41.37
C SER A 220 -21.74 -17.56 -42.86
N TRP A 221 -21.70 -18.60 -43.67
CA TRP A 221 -21.63 -18.52 -45.11
C TRP A 221 -22.63 -19.50 -45.70
N GLU A 222 -23.34 -19.07 -46.73
CA GLU A 222 -24.32 -19.92 -47.42
C GLU A 222 -23.64 -20.70 -48.54
N HIS A 223 -23.56 -22.02 -48.37
CA HIS A 223 -23.00 -22.90 -49.38
C HIS A 223 -24.08 -23.27 -50.42
N PRO A 224 -23.80 -23.17 -51.74
CA PRO A 224 -24.80 -23.37 -52.80
C PRO A 224 -25.59 -24.69 -52.72
N GLU A 225 -24.97 -25.74 -52.22
CA GLU A 225 -25.58 -27.08 -52.09
C GLU A 225 -25.83 -27.55 -50.66
N ARG A 226 -25.23 -26.90 -49.66
CA ARG A 226 -25.20 -27.43 -48.27
C ARG A 226 -25.84 -26.50 -47.24
N GLY A 227 -26.42 -25.39 -47.71
CA GLY A 227 -27.05 -24.40 -46.85
C GLY A 227 -26.05 -23.60 -46.00
N ILE A 228 -26.56 -22.99 -44.94
CA ILE A 228 -25.79 -22.11 -44.04
C ILE A 228 -24.78 -22.93 -43.24
N GLN A 229 -23.49 -22.62 -43.42
CA GLN A 229 -22.38 -23.17 -42.66
C GLN A 229 -21.81 -22.13 -41.71
N GLU A 230 -21.57 -22.53 -40.47
CA GLU A 230 -20.90 -21.69 -39.48
C GLU A 230 -19.38 -21.78 -39.67
N CYS A 231 -18.73 -20.63 -39.75
CA CYS A 231 -17.28 -20.50 -39.84
C CYS A 231 -16.74 -19.83 -38.57
N VAL A 232 -15.67 -20.41 -38.02
CA VAL A 232 -15.01 -19.92 -36.82
C VAL A 232 -13.77 -19.15 -37.24
N THR A 233 -13.72 -17.86 -36.94
CA THR A 233 -12.56 -16.99 -37.24
C THR A 233 -11.78 -16.71 -35.96
N SER A 234 -10.52 -17.13 -35.94
CA SER A 234 -9.59 -16.86 -34.84
C SER A 234 -9.15 -15.40 -34.80
N LEU A 235 -9.23 -14.76 -33.63
CA LEU A 235 -8.75 -13.41 -33.36
C LEU A 235 -7.72 -13.44 -32.22
N ILE A 236 -6.87 -12.40 -32.16
CA ILE A 236 -5.80 -12.25 -31.15
C ILE A 236 -6.08 -11.00 -30.33
N THR A 237 -6.09 -11.13 -29.01
CA THR A 237 -6.28 -9.99 -28.09
C THR A 237 -4.98 -9.19 -27.93
N GLY A 238 -5.04 -7.99 -27.33
CA GLY A 238 -3.82 -7.21 -27.02
C GLY A 238 -2.81 -8.01 -26.18
N LYS A 239 -3.29 -8.74 -25.17
CA LYS A 239 -2.49 -9.67 -24.34
C LYS A 239 -1.93 -10.83 -25.16
N GLY A 240 -2.70 -11.37 -26.10
CA GLY A 240 -2.24 -12.39 -27.03
C GLY A 240 -1.12 -11.90 -27.93
N LEU A 241 -1.26 -10.69 -28.48
CA LEU A 241 -0.29 -10.08 -29.37
C LEU A 241 1.06 -9.84 -28.65
N THR A 242 1.00 -9.37 -27.40
CA THR A 242 2.16 -9.21 -26.50
C THR A 242 3.01 -10.47 -26.45
N GLN A 243 2.35 -11.57 -26.10
CA GLN A 243 3.02 -12.85 -25.85
C GLN A 243 3.48 -13.45 -27.18
N LEU A 244 2.69 -13.29 -28.24
CA LEU A 244 3.03 -13.73 -29.58
C LEU A 244 4.25 -13.00 -30.14
N GLN A 245 4.39 -11.69 -29.92
CA GLN A 245 5.57 -10.92 -30.30
C GLN A 245 6.84 -11.45 -29.62
N ARG A 246 6.76 -11.71 -28.30
CA ARG A 246 7.88 -12.28 -27.55
C ARG A 246 8.30 -13.66 -28.08
N LEU A 247 7.33 -14.54 -28.33
CA LEU A 247 7.58 -15.89 -28.85
C LEU A 247 8.14 -15.85 -30.29
N TRP A 248 7.66 -14.90 -31.11
CA TRP A 248 8.14 -14.71 -32.48
C TRP A 248 9.57 -14.17 -32.53
N ALA A 249 9.92 -13.24 -31.64
CA ALA A 249 11.29 -12.73 -31.52
C ALA A 249 12.29 -13.83 -31.12
N LEU A 250 11.93 -14.67 -30.15
CA LEU A 250 12.76 -15.80 -29.71
C LEU A 250 13.01 -16.80 -30.85
N ARG A 251 12.00 -17.06 -31.70
CA ARG A 251 12.16 -17.91 -32.89
C ARG A 251 13.19 -17.36 -33.87
N ASN A 252 13.24 -16.05 -34.06
CA ASN A 252 14.17 -15.42 -35.01
C ASN A 252 15.60 -15.31 -34.47
N GLN A 253 15.80 -15.40 -33.15
CA GLN A 253 17.14 -15.42 -32.52
C GLN A 253 17.75 -16.84 -32.51
N ALA A 254 16.93 -17.88 -32.62
CA ALA A 254 17.35 -19.29 -32.58
C ALA A 254 17.66 -19.89 -33.96
N ASN A 255 17.42 -19.13 -35.05
CA ASN A 255 17.70 -19.49 -36.44
C ASN A 255 18.71 -18.51 -37.03
#